data_AF-A0A382I3A2-F1
#
_entry.id   AF-A0A382I3A2-F1
#
_cell.length_a   1.000
_cell.length_b   1.000
_cell.length_c   1.000
_cell.angle_alpha   90.00
_cell.angle_beta   90.00
_cell.angle_gamma   90.00
#
_symmetry.space_group_name_H-M   'P 1'
#
loop_
_entity.id
_entity.type
_entity.pdbx_description
1 polymer ?
#
loop_
_entity_poly.entity_id
_entity_poly.type
_entity_poly.pdbx_seq_one_letter_code
_entity_poly.pdbx_strand_id
1 'polypeptide(L)' 'MSNTIIDTSREFFLDIVLPILQDKFPKETSSTAFGAFGLGSEVYGMDDNYSRDHHFGLRINALIPDDIFQKKS' A
#
# COMPACT_ATOMS: atom_id res chain seq x y z
N MET A 1 6.21 -10.59 -20.74
CA MET A 1 6.81 -10.69 -19.39
C MET A 1 5.66 -10.91 -18.42
N SER A 2 5.76 -11.87 -17.51
CA SER A 2 4.73 -12.08 -16.49
C SER A 2 4.88 -11.00 -15.43
N ASN A 3 3.96 -10.03 -15.40
CA ASN A 3 3.92 -9.02 -14.34
C ASN A 3 3.61 -9.73 -13.01
N THR A 4 4.52 -9.61 -12.04
CA THR A 4 4.27 -10.15 -10.71
C THR A 4 3.35 -9.22 -9.92
N ILE A 5 2.80 -9.70 -8.81
CA ILE A 5 2.05 -8.84 -7.89
C ILE A 5 2.94 -7.73 -7.31
N ILE A 6 4.24 -7.98 -7.17
CA ILE A 6 5.21 -6.99 -6.71
C ILE A 6 5.37 -5.87 -7.75
N ASP A 7 5.45 -6.21 -9.03
CA ASP A 7 5.56 -5.22 -10.10
C ASP A 7 4.29 -4.37 -10.19
N THR A 8 3.13 -5.03 -10.21
CA THR A 8 1.82 -4.35 -10.22
C THR A 8 1.64 -3.44 -9.01
N SER A 9 2.04 -3.88 -7.81
CA SER A 9 1.97 -3.07 -6.60
C SER A 9 2.92 -1.87 -6.63
N ARG A 10 4.13 -2.05 -7.16
CA ARG A 10 5.10 -0.97 -7.30
C ARG A 10 4.61 0.09 -8.27
N GLU A 11 4.11 -0.31 -9.44
CA GLU A 11 3.55 0.60 -10.45
C GLU A 11 2.33 1.35 -9.90
N PHE A 12 1.38 0.63 -9.29
CA PHE A 12 0.22 1.26 -8.64
C PHE A 12 0.63 2.28 -7.58
N PHE A 13 1.63 1.95 -6.76
CA PHE A 13 2.11 2.88 -5.76
C PHE A 13 2.76 4.12 -6.38
N LEU A 14 3.71 3.94 -7.30
CA LEU A 14 4.47 5.05 -7.88
C LEU A 14 3.61 5.96 -8.76
N ASP A 15 2.72 5.38 -9.55
CA ASP A 15 2.00 6.12 -10.59
C ASP A 15 0.68 6.72 -10.08
N ILE A 16 0.04 6.09 -9.08
CA ILE A 16 -1.28 6.49 -8.59
C ILE A 16 -1.23 6.99 -7.15
N VAL A 17 -0.70 6.18 -6.23
CA VAL A 17 -0.82 6.47 -4.79
C VAL A 17 0.14 7.57 -4.35
N LEU A 18 1.42 7.48 -4.73
CA LEU A 18 2.46 8.39 -4.30
C LEU A 18 2.18 9.85 -4.72
N PRO A 19 1.74 10.17 -5.95
CA PRO A 19 1.41 11.55 -6.32
C PRO A 19 0.28 12.14 -5.46
N ILE A 20 -0.75 11.33 -5.15
CA ILE A 20 -1.86 11.77 -4.29
C ILE A 20 -1.36 12.05 -2.87
N LEU A 21 -0.52 11.17 -2.32
CA LEU A 21 0.03 11.32 -0.97
C LEU A 21 0.99 12.52 -0.87
N GLN A 22 1.82 12.75 -1.89
CA GLN A 22 2.71 13.91 -1.95
C GLN A 22 1.93 15.23 -2.06
N ASP A 23 0.81 15.26 -2.81
CA ASP A 23 -0.06 16.44 -2.90
C ASP A 23 -0.80 16.73 -1.59
N LYS A 24 -1.40 15.70 -0.98
CA LYS A 24 -2.30 15.86 0.17
C LYS A 24 -1.59 15.85 1.52
N PHE A 25 -0.50 15.08 1.65
CA PHE A 25 0.18 14.79 2.92
C PHE A 25 1.72 14.80 2.76
N PRO A 26 2.33 15.89 2.26
CA PRO A 26 3.75 15.90 1.90
C PRO A 26 4.68 15.60 3.09
N LYS A 27 4.35 16.10 4.29
CA LYS A 27 5.19 15.93 5.49
C LYS A 27 5.14 14.50 6.03
N GLU A 28 3.96 13.90 6.08
CA GLU A 28 3.79 12.52 6.51
C GLU A 28 4.42 11.57 5.49
N THR A 29 4.16 11.81 4.20
CA THR A 29 4.69 10.99 3.11
C THR A 29 6.21 10.95 3.09
N SER A 30 6.89 12.08 3.35
CA SER A 30 8.36 12.11 3.37
C SER A 30 9.00 11.28 4.48
N SER A 31 8.23 10.91 5.50
CA SER A 31 8.70 10.19 6.69
C SER A 31 8.03 8.82 6.85
N THR A 32 7.26 8.38 5.86
CA THR A 32 6.49 7.12 5.90
C THR A 32 7.10 6.11 4.94
N ALA A 33 7.24 4.86 5.39
CA ALA A 33 7.57 3.75 4.52
C ALA A 33 6.29 3.08 3.99
N PHE A 34 6.24 2.76 2.70
CA PHE A 34 5.10 2.15 2.04
C PHE A 34 5.48 0.81 1.41
N GLY A 35 4.55 -0.14 1.37
CA GLY A 35 4.75 -1.39 0.65
C GLY A 35 3.55 -2.33 0.64
N ALA A 36 3.66 -3.38 -0.17
CA ALA A 36 2.76 -4.54 -0.12
C ALA A 36 3.35 -5.59 0.83
N PHE A 37 2.81 -5.66 2.04
CA PHE A 37 3.20 -6.61 3.07
C PHE A 37 2.01 -6.92 3.97
N GLY A 38 2.03 -8.09 4.62
CA GLY A 38 0.92 -8.57 5.45
C GLY A 38 0.65 -10.05 5.19
N LEU A 39 -0.51 -10.51 5.64
CA LEU A 39 -0.94 -11.92 5.54
C LEU A 39 -2.17 -12.12 4.64
N GLY A 40 -2.58 -11.10 3.89
CA GLY A 40 -3.76 -11.20 3.01
C GLY A 40 -3.47 -11.91 1.70
N SER A 41 -4.52 -12.42 1.04
CA SER A 41 -4.41 -13.15 -0.23
C SER A 41 -3.81 -12.28 -1.34
N GLU A 42 -3.99 -10.97 -1.27
CA GLU A 42 -3.41 -10.00 -2.21
C GLU A 42 -1.88 -10.01 -2.15
N VAL A 43 -1.29 -10.18 -0.96
CA VAL A 43 0.16 -10.16 -0.77
C VAL A 43 0.78 -11.46 -1.30
N TYR A 44 0.07 -12.58 -1.14
CA TYR A 44 0.51 -13.89 -1.63
C TYR A 44 0.16 -14.16 -3.10
N GLY A 45 -0.57 -13.25 -3.77
CA GLY A 45 -1.04 -13.47 -5.14
C GLY A 45 -2.09 -14.58 -5.26
N MET A 46 -2.87 -14.79 -4.20
CA MET A 46 -3.90 -15.83 -4.10
C MET A 46 -5.32 -15.22 -4.10
N ASP A 47 -5.48 -13.99 -4.57
CA ASP A 47 -6.80 -13.37 -4.72
C ASP A 47 -7.67 -14.17 -5.69
N ASP A 48 -8.80 -14.67 -5.20
CA ASP A 48 -9.77 -15.45 -5.98
C ASP A 48 -11.23 -15.13 -5.61
N ASN A 49 -12.17 -15.91 -6.14
CA ASN A 49 -13.59 -15.68 -5.87
C ASN A 49 -14.01 -15.96 -4.42
N TYR A 50 -13.23 -16.76 -3.68
CA TYR A 50 -13.51 -17.17 -2.31
C TYR A 50 -12.80 -16.27 -1.29
N SER A 51 -11.64 -15.70 -1.62
CA SER A 51 -10.85 -14.86 -0.70
C SER A 51 -11.39 -13.43 -0.51
N ARG A 52 -12.58 -13.13 -1.05
CA ARG A 52 -13.19 -11.79 -1.05
C ARG A 52 -13.77 -11.38 0.31
N ASP A 53 -13.91 -12.32 1.24
CA ASP A 53 -14.42 -12.10 2.59
C ASP A 53 -13.35 -11.60 3.58
N HIS A 54 -12.08 -11.62 3.16
CA HIS A 54 -10.96 -11.03 3.87
C HIS A 54 -10.16 -10.14 2.92
N HIS A 55 -9.08 -9.54 3.45
CA HIS A 55 -8.08 -8.77 2.72
C HIS A 55 -7.89 -9.21 1.25
N PHE A 56 -8.60 -8.53 0.33
CA PHE A 56 -8.69 -8.82 -1.11
C PHE A 56 -8.39 -7.57 -1.93
N GLY A 57 -7.70 -7.74 -3.05
CA GLY A 57 -7.39 -6.68 -4.00
C GLY A 57 -6.18 -5.83 -3.59
N LEU A 58 -5.66 -5.12 -4.59
CA LEU A 58 -4.41 -4.36 -4.49
C LEU A 58 -4.49 -3.26 -3.43
N ARG A 59 -3.57 -3.34 -2.46
CA ARG A 59 -3.48 -2.39 -1.34
C ARG A 59 -2.02 -2.07 -1.03
N ILE A 60 -1.83 -0.92 -0.39
CA ILE A 60 -0.53 -0.45 0.09
C ILE A 60 -0.67 -0.23 1.59
N ASN A 61 0.24 -0.80 2.36
CA ASN A 61 0.37 -0.57 3.79
C ASN A 61 1.43 0.52 4.05
N ALA A 62 1.22 1.28 5.12
CA ALA A 62 2.08 2.39 5.53
C ALA A 62 2.62 2.14 6.95
N LEU A 63 3.92 2.33 7.13
CA LEU A 63 4.57 2.40 8.44
C LEU A 63 4.94 3.86 8.69
N ILE A 64 4.19 4.49 9.61
CA ILE A 64 4.29 5.91 9.93
C ILE A 64 4.95 6.04 11.31
N PRO A 65 5.92 6.95 11.49
CA PRO A 65 6.46 7.27 12.81
C PRO A 65 5.36 7.74 13.78
N ASP A 66 5.39 7.23 15.00
CA ASP A 66 4.38 7.53 16.02
C ASP A 66 4.22 9.04 16.27
N ASP A 67 5.32 9.79 16.28
CA ASP A 67 5.29 11.24 16.53
C ASP A 67 4.60 12.04 15.41
N ILE A 68 4.48 11.45 14.22
CA ILE A 68 3.73 12.01 13.09
C ILE A 68 2.27 11.59 13.19
N PHE A 69 2.00 10.33 13.54
CA PHE A 69 0.65 9.80 13.68
C PHE A 69 -0.13 10.50 14.80
N GLN A 70 0.49 10.71 15.97
CA GLN A 70 -0.13 11.31 17.15
C GLN A 70 -0.46 12.81 16.98
N LYS A 71 0.25 13.53 16.10
CA LYS A 71 -0.04 14.95 15.81
C LYS A 71 -1.36 15.18 15.07
N LYS A 72 -2.01 14.10 14.60
CA LYS A 72 -3.22 14.14 13.79
C LYS A 72 -4.48 13.73 14.56
N SER A 73 -4.37 13.41 15.86
CA SER A 73 -5.49 13.08 16.76
C SER A 73 -5.97 14.28 17.57
#